data_AF-A0A3N0E6K0-F1
#
_entry.id   AF-A0A3N0E6K0-F1
#
_cell.length_a   1.000
_cell.length_b   1.000
_cell.length_c   1.000
_cell.angle_alpha   90.00
_cell.angle_beta   90.00
_cell.angle_gamma   90.00
#
_symmetry.space_group_name_H-M   'P 1'
#
loop_
_entity.id
_entity.type
_entity.pdbx_description
1 polymer ?
#
loop_
_entity_poly.entity_id
_entity_poly.type
_entity_poly.pdbx_seq_one_letter_code
_entity_poly.pdbx_strand_id
1 'polypeptide(L)'
;MRKPSTRWVALTGATTIAVAGLVIASGTATAADGPRPWPVVQHDASSYTLDGFVINYLPSGLERNGLTAKSATNSDGGRTSEITWHSGPDEVHGKITVIRDESITTLDELRETQYGHLNDEQLAEVDNKGRDTYLAEGTGDMFWVEDPGLAVTTYLAPDTWDADELARMAAGVERATTQDHERSGTAHGPDAKPSPVPDDQVSMPPQDTTENEAAGTRGDWGDAGDPPDSVENVSVDEIRACLNEQVADAARQGTEEGEPTPDEGSLGQRWRAADRAAREAAIEECAQRFDIDATMVDEAIVTLAESMERTESTDEAEEPATVRDALAWTIPAVPLNS
;
A
#
# COMPACT_ATOMS: atom_id res chain seq x y z
N MET A 1 -5.70 27.63 -43.28
CA MET A 1 -4.55 26.72 -43.49
C MET A 1 -3.24 27.43 -43.15
N ARG A 2 -2.73 27.27 -41.93
CA ARG A 2 -1.34 27.56 -41.57
C ARG A 2 -0.89 26.48 -40.58
N LYS A 3 0.15 25.72 -40.96
CA LYS A 3 0.75 24.65 -40.16
C LYS A 3 1.76 25.25 -39.17
N PRO A 4 1.72 24.89 -37.87
CA PRO A 4 2.89 25.01 -37.01
C PRO A 4 3.78 23.77 -37.10
N SER A 5 5.07 24.01 -37.22
CA SER A 5 6.15 23.03 -37.42
C SER A 5 6.65 22.44 -36.11
N THR A 6 6.71 21.12 -36.03
CA THR A 6 7.38 20.33 -35.00
C THR A 6 8.90 20.53 -35.05
N ARG A 7 9.52 20.83 -33.90
CA ARG A 7 10.97 20.77 -33.71
C ARG A 7 11.27 19.79 -32.58
N TRP A 8 11.88 18.67 -32.93
CA TRP A 8 12.47 17.72 -31.98
C TRP A 8 13.90 18.16 -31.65
N VAL A 9 14.23 18.23 -30.37
CA VAL A 9 15.61 18.40 -29.89
C VAL A 9 16.06 17.04 -29.35
N ALA A 10 17.02 16.42 -30.03
CA ALA A 10 17.71 15.22 -29.57
C ALA A 10 18.89 15.65 -28.69
N LEU A 11 18.95 15.16 -27.45
CA LEU A 11 20.05 15.39 -26.53
C LEU A 11 20.74 14.06 -26.26
N THR A 12 21.86 13.83 -26.94
CA THR A 12 22.77 12.70 -26.71
C THR A 12 23.81 13.08 -25.66
N GLY A 13 23.64 12.56 -24.44
CA GLY A 13 24.65 12.64 -23.38
C GLY A 13 25.54 11.40 -23.37
N ALA A 14 26.84 11.59 -23.61
CA ALA A 14 27.87 10.56 -23.49
C ALA A 14 28.44 10.55 -22.06
N THR A 15 28.38 9.42 -21.36
CA THR A 15 29.06 9.21 -20.08
C THR A 15 30.25 8.28 -20.25
N THR A 16 31.43 8.81 -20.00
CA THR A 16 32.72 8.10 -19.96
C THR A 16 32.85 7.31 -18.66
N ILE A 17 33.10 6.01 -18.78
CA ILE A 17 33.43 5.12 -17.65
C ILE A 17 34.91 5.29 -17.30
N ALA A 18 35.19 5.80 -16.09
CA ALA A 18 36.52 5.80 -15.51
C ALA A 18 36.66 4.63 -14.53
N VAL A 19 37.42 3.60 -14.94
CA VAL A 19 37.86 2.52 -14.08
C VAL A 19 39.16 2.94 -13.41
N ALA A 20 39.16 3.12 -12.10
CA ALA A 20 40.37 3.14 -11.29
C ALA A 20 40.10 2.39 -9.99
N GLY A 21 40.75 1.23 -9.85
CA GLY A 21 40.74 0.44 -8.62
C GLY A 21 41.70 1.02 -7.59
N LEU A 22 41.30 0.91 -6.32
CA LEU A 22 42.24 0.97 -5.20
C LEU A 22 41.78 0.00 -4.10
N VAL A 23 42.67 -0.94 -3.79
CA VAL A 23 42.56 -1.88 -2.67
C VAL A 23 43.04 -1.17 -1.41
N ILE A 24 42.17 -0.95 -0.42
CA ILE A 24 42.56 -0.74 0.98
C ILE A 24 41.59 -1.49 1.88
N ALA A 25 42.12 -2.50 2.58
CA ALA A 25 41.46 -3.20 3.67
C ALA A 25 41.57 -2.35 4.94
N SER A 26 40.45 -1.81 5.40
CA SER A 26 40.25 -1.27 6.75
C SER A 26 38.79 -1.45 7.12
N GLY A 27 38.51 -2.27 8.14
CA GLY A 27 37.16 -2.51 8.63
C GLY A 27 36.58 -1.21 9.22
N THR A 28 35.59 -0.67 8.54
CA THR A 28 34.61 0.26 9.09
C THR A 28 33.29 -0.48 9.15
N ALA A 29 32.69 -0.56 10.34
CA ALA A 29 31.29 -0.91 10.49
C ALA A 29 30.49 0.21 9.82
N THR A 30 30.24 0.08 8.53
CA THR A 30 29.27 0.90 7.83
C THR A 30 27.92 0.51 8.38
N ALA A 31 27.30 1.40 9.14
CA ALA A 31 25.85 1.41 9.26
C ALA A 31 25.31 1.29 7.84
N ALA A 32 24.70 0.16 7.53
CA ALA A 32 24.22 -0.15 6.20
C ALA A 32 23.00 0.73 5.95
N ASP A 33 23.24 1.95 5.48
CA ASP A 33 22.23 2.87 4.97
C ASP A 33 21.83 2.45 3.54
N GLY A 34 21.50 1.16 3.40
CA GLY A 34 20.91 0.60 2.19
C GLY A 34 19.41 0.86 2.17
N PRO A 35 18.75 0.84 0.99
CA PRO A 35 17.30 0.87 0.89
C PRO A 35 16.71 -0.19 1.82
N ARG A 36 15.96 0.25 2.85
CA ARG A 36 15.36 -0.67 3.83
C ARG A 36 14.39 -1.58 3.06
N PRO A 37 14.44 -2.91 3.28
CA PRO A 37 13.56 -3.83 2.58
C PRO A 37 12.10 -3.47 2.88
N TRP A 38 11.32 -3.31 1.81
CA TRP A 38 9.87 -3.18 1.88
C TRP A 38 9.27 -4.32 2.73
N PRO A 39 8.16 -4.10 3.45
CA PRO A 39 7.48 -5.20 4.15
C PRO A 39 7.13 -6.29 3.13
N VAL A 40 7.69 -7.48 3.31
CA VAL A 40 7.29 -8.63 2.51
C VAL A 40 6.13 -9.27 3.25
N VAL A 41 4.90 -9.01 2.81
CA VAL A 41 3.76 -9.81 3.26
C VAL A 41 3.85 -11.14 2.55
N GLN A 42 4.07 -12.19 3.33
CA GLN A 42 4.06 -13.55 2.82
C GLN A 42 2.84 -14.28 3.34
N HIS A 43 2.15 -14.94 2.42
CA HIS A 43 1.03 -15.81 2.71
C HIS A 43 1.54 -17.26 2.60
N ASP A 44 1.78 -17.89 3.75
CA ASP A 44 1.80 -19.36 3.85
C ASP A 44 0.38 -19.78 4.24
N ALA A 45 -0.07 -20.97 3.84
CA ALA A 45 -1.47 -21.37 3.70
C ALA A 45 -2.40 -21.22 4.94
N SER A 46 -1.92 -20.68 6.06
CA SER A 46 -2.70 -20.34 7.26
C SER A 46 -2.11 -19.19 8.10
N SER A 47 -1.07 -18.47 7.65
CA SER A 47 -0.39 -17.44 8.46
C SER A 47 0.10 -16.25 7.64
N TYR A 48 0.06 -15.06 8.23
CA TYR A 48 0.56 -13.81 7.63
C TYR A 48 1.77 -13.31 8.40
N THR A 49 2.71 -12.66 7.71
CA THR A 49 3.85 -11.99 8.34
C THR A 49 3.78 -10.47 8.16
N LEU A 50 4.05 -9.73 9.23
CA LEU A 50 4.04 -8.27 9.24
C LEU A 50 5.18 -7.74 10.11
N ASP A 51 6.20 -7.16 9.48
CA ASP A 51 7.29 -6.43 10.16
C ASP A 51 7.92 -7.17 11.36
N GLY A 52 8.19 -8.47 11.19
CA GLY A 52 8.77 -9.32 12.23
C GLY A 52 7.75 -9.93 13.20
N PHE A 53 6.46 -9.85 12.90
CA PHE A 53 5.39 -10.58 13.58
C PHE A 53 4.77 -11.62 12.64
N VAL A 54 4.26 -12.69 13.22
CA VAL A 54 3.46 -13.73 12.59
C VAL A 54 2.04 -13.65 13.16
N ILE A 55 1.06 -13.71 12.27
CA ILE A 55 -0.37 -13.71 12.59
C ILE A 55 -0.87 -15.13 12.36
N ASN A 56 -1.04 -15.86 13.46
CA ASN A 56 -1.38 -17.29 13.47
C ASN A 56 -2.88 -17.57 13.62
N TYR A 57 -3.69 -16.52 13.79
CA TYR A 57 -5.13 -16.65 13.95
C TYR A 57 -5.84 -15.49 13.25
N LEU A 58 -6.86 -15.83 12.47
CA LEU A 58 -7.85 -14.88 11.96
C LEU A 58 -9.25 -15.40 12.32
N PRO A 59 -10.17 -14.50 12.70
CA PRO A 59 -11.57 -14.84 12.85
C PRO A 59 -12.17 -15.40 11.57
N SER A 60 -13.05 -16.39 11.68
CA SER A 60 -13.72 -16.97 10.52
C SER A 60 -14.54 -15.93 9.76
N GLY A 61 -14.41 -15.91 8.44
CA GLY A 61 -15.07 -14.96 7.56
C GLY A 61 -14.22 -13.73 7.26
N LEU A 62 -13.22 -13.40 8.09
CA LEU A 62 -12.33 -12.26 7.84
C LEU A 62 -11.48 -12.50 6.57
N GLU A 63 -11.09 -13.75 6.32
CA GLU A 63 -10.30 -14.19 5.17
C GLU A 63 -10.98 -14.01 3.81
N ARG A 64 -12.30 -13.74 3.80
CA ARG A 64 -13.08 -13.53 2.57
C ARG A 64 -13.02 -12.09 2.08
N ASN A 65 -12.51 -11.18 2.90
CA ASN A 65 -12.40 -9.76 2.59
C ASN A 65 -11.15 -9.48 1.74
N GLY A 66 -11.16 -8.36 1.02
CA GLY A 66 -9.98 -7.86 0.33
C GLY A 66 -8.87 -7.56 1.34
N LEU A 67 -7.61 -7.83 0.98
CA LEU A 67 -6.46 -7.60 1.84
C LEU A 67 -5.57 -6.53 1.22
N THR A 68 -5.24 -5.52 2.02
CA THR A 68 -4.23 -4.50 1.67
C THR A 68 -3.15 -4.48 2.74
N ALA A 69 -1.91 -4.33 2.32
CA ALA A 69 -0.80 -4.13 3.23
C ALA A 69 0.00 -2.89 2.82
N LYS A 70 0.37 -2.07 3.80
CA LYS A 70 1.19 -0.88 3.56
C LYS A 70 2.21 -0.67 4.68
N SER A 71 3.31 -0.03 4.33
CA SER A 71 4.24 0.53 5.30
C SER A 71 4.51 1.99 4.99
N ALA A 72 4.58 2.81 6.02
CA ALA A 72 4.96 4.21 5.96
C ALA A 72 6.08 4.49 6.95
N THR A 73 6.95 5.44 6.63
CA THR A 73 7.95 5.98 7.55
C THR A 73 7.67 7.47 7.72
N ASN A 74 7.57 7.95 8.96
CA ASN A 74 7.33 9.36 9.27
C ASN A 74 8.65 10.16 9.18
N SER A 75 8.56 11.49 9.30
CA SER A 75 9.72 12.39 9.26
C SER A 75 10.73 12.16 10.38
N ASP A 76 10.27 11.65 11.52
CA ASP A 76 11.08 11.38 12.70
C ASP A 76 11.76 10.00 12.64
N GLY A 77 11.57 9.26 11.54
CA GLY A 77 12.15 7.95 11.30
C GLY A 77 11.37 6.78 11.92
N GLY A 78 10.25 7.06 12.59
CA GLY A 78 9.29 6.07 13.03
C GLY A 78 8.63 5.37 11.84
N ARG A 79 8.36 4.07 11.95
CA ARG A 79 7.79 3.24 10.89
C ARG A 79 6.50 2.61 11.36
N THR A 80 5.49 2.66 10.50
CA THR A 80 4.21 1.96 10.69
C THR A 80 4.04 0.94 9.57
N SER A 81 3.71 -0.30 9.92
CA SER A 81 3.39 -1.36 8.97
C SER A 81 2.00 -1.90 9.31
N GLU A 82 1.10 -2.02 8.35
CA GLU A 82 -0.25 -2.51 8.58
C GLU A 82 -0.70 -3.55 7.54
N ILE A 83 -1.59 -4.44 7.98
CA ILE A 83 -2.43 -5.30 7.14
C ILE A 83 -3.88 -4.99 7.48
N THR A 84 -4.69 -4.77 6.46
CA THR A 84 -6.09 -4.36 6.58
C THR A 84 -6.96 -5.28 5.72
N TRP A 85 -8.05 -5.78 6.30
CA TRP A 85 -9.08 -6.56 5.64
C TRP A 85 -10.32 -5.70 5.42
N HIS A 86 -10.76 -5.53 4.18
CA HIS A 86 -11.83 -4.62 3.80
C HIS A 86 -12.90 -5.25 2.89
N SER A 87 -14.14 -4.78 3.02
CA SER A 87 -15.27 -5.11 2.13
C SER A 87 -15.61 -3.88 1.29
N GLY A 88 -14.97 -3.74 0.13
CA GLY A 88 -15.07 -2.52 -0.67
C GLY A 88 -14.19 -1.38 -0.14
N PRO A 89 -14.34 -0.15 -0.69
CA PRO A 89 -13.32 0.89 -0.55
C PRO A 89 -13.20 1.49 0.86
N ASP A 90 -14.29 1.50 1.64
CA ASP A 90 -14.37 2.26 2.90
C ASP A 90 -14.68 1.39 4.13
N GLU A 91 -14.95 0.10 3.97
CA GLU A 91 -15.38 -0.77 5.07
C GLU A 91 -14.23 -1.64 5.57
N VAL A 92 -13.67 -1.29 6.73
CA VAL A 92 -12.60 -2.07 7.37
C VAL A 92 -13.21 -3.06 8.37
N HIS A 93 -12.98 -4.34 8.14
CA HIS A 93 -13.44 -5.42 9.01
C HIS A 93 -12.39 -5.90 10.01
N GLY A 94 -11.12 -5.79 9.64
CA GLY A 94 -10.02 -6.12 10.52
C GLY A 94 -8.76 -5.36 10.14
N LYS A 95 -7.90 -5.11 11.11
CA LYS A 95 -6.63 -4.42 10.90
C LYS A 95 -5.62 -4.84 11.95
N ILE A 96 -4.37 -5.04 11.55
CA ILE A 96 -3.23 -5.21 12.44
C ILE A 96 -2.19 -4.20 12.04
N THR A 97 -1.69 -3.45 13.01
CA THR A 97 -0.65 -2.44 12.81
C THR A 97 0.52 -2.69 13.75
N VAL A 98 1.73 -2.68 13.20
CA VAL A 98 2.99 -2.73 13.92
C VAL A 98 3.64 -1.35 13.82
N ILE A 99 3.88 -0.72 14.96
CA ILE A 99 4.46 0.62 15.07
C ILE A 99 5.85 0.50 15.68
N ARG A 100 6.85 1.01 14.97
CA ARG A 100 8.24 1.13 15.41
C ARG A 100 8.57 2.60 15.58
N ASP A 101 8.46 3.11 16.79
CA ASP A 101 8.71 4.51 17.11
C ASP A 101 9.33 4.60 18.50
N GLU A 102 10.59 5.07 18.58
CA GLU A 102 11.34 5.11 19.85
C GLU A 102 10.71 6.02 20.91
N SER A 103 9.76 6.89 20.54
CA SER A 103 9.01 7.70 21.48
C SER A 103 7.94 6.92 22.26
N ILE A 104 7.54 5.74 21.78
CA ILE A 104 6.52 4.90 22.41
C ILE A 104 7.20 3.88 23.31
N THR A 105 7.35 4.21 24.60
CA THR A 105 8.01 3.34 25.59
C THR A 105 7.05 2.71 26.58
N THR A 106 5.87 3.30 26.74
CA THR A 106 4.83 2.85 27.68
C THR A 106 3.47 2.72 27.00
N LEU A 107 2.59 1.95 27.63
CA LEU A 107 1.23 1.74 27.16
C LEU A 107 0.42 3.07 27.14
N ASP A 108 0.63 3.93 28.13
CA ASP A 108 -0.01 5.25 28.19
C ASP A 108 0.48 6.19 27.09
N GLU A 109 1.77 6.18 26.76
CA GLU A 109 2.30 6.97 25.62
C GLU A 109 1.72 6.50 24.28
N LEU A 110 1.58 5.18 24.09
CA LEU A 110 0.89 4.62 22.92
C LEU A 110 -0.56 5.08 22.85
N ARG A 111 -1.27 5.02 23.98
CA ARG A 111 -2.65 5.49 24.11
C ARG A 111 -2.76 6.97 23.76
N GLU A 112 -1.94 7.83 24.34
CA GLU A 112 -1.99 9.28 24.08
C GLU A 112 -1.70 9.62 22.63
N THR A 113 -0.73 8.92 22.02
CA THR A 113 -0.27 9.19 20.64
C THR A 113 -1.26 8.71 19.58
N GLN A 114 -1.78 7.48 19.71
CA GLN A 114 -2.63 6.85 18.68
C GLN A 114 -4.13 6.92 19.03
N TYR A 115 -4.46 6.95 20.31
CA TYR A 115 -5.81 6.78 20.84
C TYR A 115 -6.23 7.89 21.80
N GLY A 116 -5.62 9.09 21.72
CA GLY A 116 -5.94 10.22 22.60
C GLY A 116 -7.38 10.72 22.49
N HIS A 117 -8.15 10.22 21.53
CA HIS A 117 -9.59 10.45 21.38
C HIS A 117 -10.45 9.50 22.23
N LEU A 118 -9.90 8.40 22.74
CA LEU A 118 -10.56 7.46 23.63
C LEU A 118 -10.36 7.92 25.08
N ASN A 119 -11.47 8.09 25.80
CA ASN A 119 -11.43 8.44 27.22
C ASN A 119 -11.17 7.19 28.07
N ASP A 120 -10.67 7.37 29.30
CA ASP A 120 -10.33 6.27 30.21
C ASP A 120 -11.52 5.33 30.49
N GLU A 121 -12.74 5.84 30.49
CA GLU A 121 -13.97 5.04 30.69
C GLU A 121 -14.26 4.05 29.54
N GLN A 122 -13.67 4.29 28.36
CA GLN A 122 -13.82 3.44 27.17
C GLN A 122 -12.74 2.37 27.09
N LEU A 123 -11.76 2.40 27.99
CA LEU A 123 -10.59 1.53 27.98
C LEU A 123 -10.61 0.60 29.19
N ALA A 124 -10.44 -0.68 28.91
CA ALA A 124 -10.20 -1.69 29.92
C ALA A 124 -8.74 -2.14 29.84
N GLU A 125 -8.04 -2.16 30.98
CA GLU A 125 -6.77 -2.87 31.09
C GLU A 125 -7.04 -4.37 31.18
N VAL A 126 -6.44 -5.13 30.27
CA VAL A 126 -6.56 -6.58 30.19
C VAL A 126 -5.19 -7.23 30.05
N ASP A 127 -5.06 -8.45 30.57
CA ASP A 127 -3.88 -9.29 30.33
C ASP A 127 -4.09 -10.10 29.05
N ASN A 128 -3.20 -9.94 28.07
CA ASN A 128 -3.22 -10.72 26.84
C ASN A 128 -1.95 -11.57 26.69
N LYS A 129 -2.00 -12.79 27.26
CA LYS A 129 -0.85 -13.72 27.32
C LYS A 129 0.35 -13.14 28.07
N GLY A 130 0.14 -12.46 29.21
CA GLY A 130 1.22 -11.84 29.98
C GLY A 130 1.64 -10.46 29.48
N ARG A 131 0.80 -9.79 28.68
CA ARG A 131 1.05 -8.46 28.12
C ARG A 131 0.01 -7.49 28.65
N ASP A 132 0.48 -6.42 29.27
CA ASP A 132 -0.37 -5.29 29.67
C ASP A 132 -0.94 -4.64 28.40
N THR A 133 -2.26 -4.68 28.27
CA THR A 133 -2.96 -4.33 27.05
C THR A 133 -4.16 -3.45 27.37
N TYR A 134 -4.43 -2.43 26.54
CA TYR A 134 -5.70 -1.73 26.57
C TYR A 134 -6.67 -2.32 25.55
N LEU A 135 -7.92 -2.48 25.96
CA LEU A 135 -9.04 -2.92 25.15
C LEU A 135 -10.12 -1.84 25.12
N ALA A 136 -10.48 -1.41 23.92
CA ALA A 136 -11.59 -0.50 23.67
C ALA A 136 -12.75 -1.27 23.01
N GLU A 137 -13.55 -1.99 23.81
CA GLU A 137 -14.62 -2.87 23.29
C GLU A 137 -15.59 -2.14 22.35
N GLY A 138 -15.90 -0.88 22.64
CA GLY A 138 -16.85 -0.08 21.87
C GLY A 138 -16.35 0.31 20.46
N THR A 139 -15.03 0.38 20.25
CA THR A 139 -14.45 0.68 18.93
C THR A 139 -13.85 -0.55 18.27
N GLY A 140 -13.69 -1.65 19.02
CA GLY A 140 -13.08 -2.87 18.52
C GLY A 140 -11.55 -2.78 18.42
N ASP A 141 -10.91 -1.87 19.15
CA ASP A 141 -9.45 -1.72 19.19
C ASP A 141 -8.84 -2.41 20.40
N MET A 142 -7.68 -3.04 20.21
CA MET A 142 -6.85 -3.61 21.26
C MET A 142 -5.37 -3.37 20.96
N PHE A 143 -4.62 -2.84 21.91
CA PHE A 143 -3.24 -2.38 21.66
C PHE A 143 -2.32 -2.53 22.88
N TRP A 144 -1.06 -2.83 22.61
CA TRP A 144 -0.02 -3.04 23.63
C TRP A 144 1.36 -2.58 23.13
N VAL A 145 2.28 -2.42 24.08
CA VAL A 145 3.71 -2.22 23.81
C VAL A 145 4.43 -3.55 23.99
N GLU A 146 5.05 -4.04 22.92
CA GLU A 146 5.78 -5.32 22.92
C GLU A 146 7.19 -5.16 23.51
N ASP A 147 7.89 -4.11 23.09
CA ASP A 147 9.19 -3.67 23.61
C ASP A 147 9.18 -2.12 23.60
N PRO A 148 9.99 -1.42 24.41
CA PRO A 148 10.15 0.02 24.25
C PRO A 148 10.57 0.36 22.81
N GLY A 149 9.78 1.20 22.14
CA GLY A 149 9.94 1.54 20.74
C GLY A 149 9.16 0.66 19.76
N LEU A 150 8.40 -0.33 20.24
CA LEU A 150 7.66 -1.30 19.43
C LEU A 150 6.26 -1.55 20.02
N ALA A 151 5.25 -1.11 19.29
CA ALA A 151 3.86 -1.30 19.65
C ALA A 151 3.11 -2.13 18.59
N VAL A 152 2.06 -2.80 19.03
CA VAL A 152 1.14 -3.53 18.16
C VAL A 152 -0.27 -3.10 18.48
N THR A 153 -1.05 -2.84 17.43
CA THR A 153 -2.47 -2.59 17.53
C THR A 153 -3.23 -3.57 16.66
N THR A 154 -4.41 -3.96 17.13
CA THR A 154 -5.35 -4.83 16.44
C THR A 154 -6.72 -4.18 16.48
N TYR A 155 -7.47 -4.33 15.39
CA TYR A 155 -8.83 -3.88 15.28
C TYR A 155 -9.68 -4.97 14.63
N LEU A 156 -10.90 -5.15 15.14
CA LEU A 156 -11.97 -5.92 14.51
C LEU A 156 -13.27 -5.14 14.58
N ALA A 157 -14.08 -5.21 13.52
CA ALA A 157 -15.38 -4.56 13.49
C ALA A 157 -16.30 -5.11 14.61
N PRO A 158 -16.67 -4.28 15.62
CA PRO A 158 -17.38 -4.76 16.81
C PRO A 158 -18.83 -5.19 16.52
N ASP A 159 -19.39 -4.77 15.39
CA ASP A 159 -20.72 -5.20 14.93
C ASP A 159 -20.74 -6.65 14.42
N THR A 160 -19.57 -7.20 14.07
CA THR A 160 -19.43 -8.55 13.49
C THR A 160 -18.77 -9.52 14.47
N TRP A 161 -17.76 -9.06 15.21
CA TRP A 161 -16.99 -9.88 16.15
C TRP A 161 -16.97 -9.23 17.53
N ASP A 162 -17.03 -10.06 18.56
CA ASP A 162 -16.98 -9.60 19.94
C ASP A 162 -15.54 -9.40 20.45
N ALA A 163 -15.43 -8.84 21.66
CA ALA A 163 -14.16 -8.61 22.32
C ALA A 163 -13.35 -9.89 22.58
N ASP A 164 -14.02 -11.04 22.79
CA ASP A 164 -13.35 -12.33 22.99
C ASP A 164 -12.68 -12.83 21.69
N GLU A 165 -13.30 -12.57 20.54
CA GLU A 165 -12.72 -12.84 19.23
C GLU A 165 -11.56 -11.90 18.91
N LEU A 166 -11.67 -10.60 19.23
CA LEU A 166 -10.57 -9.64 19.14
C LEU A 166 -9.38 -10.06 20.01
N ALA A 167 -9.63 -10.46 21.25
CA ALA A 167 -8.59 -10.96 22.14
C ALA A 167 -7.91 -12.23 21.57
N ARG A 168 -8.66 -13.14 20.94
CA ARG A 168 -8.09 -14.32 20.25
C ARG A 168 -7.22 -13.95 19.06
N MET A 169 -7.65 -12.97 18.25
CA MET A 169 -6.85 -12.44 17.14
C MET A 169 -5.57 -11.76 17.63
N ALA A 170 -5.67 -10.86 18.61
CA ALA A 170 -4.52 -10.21 19.22
C ALA A 170 -3.55 -11.23 19.85
N ALA A 171 -4.08 -12.26 20.52
CA ALA A 171 -3.30 -13.36 21.06
C ALA A 171 -2.59 -14.17 19.95
N GLY A 172 -3.13 -14.23 18.74
CA GLY A 172 -2.51 -14.86 17.58
C GLY A 172 -1.37 -14.07 16.94
N VAL A 173 -1.18 -12.81 17.34
CA VAL A 173 -0.05 -11.97 16.88
C VAL A 173 1.16 -12.22 17.79
N GLU A 174 2.17 -12.86 17.23
CA GLU A 174 3.38 -13.29 17.93
C GLU A 174 4.62 -12.80 17.19
N ARG A 175 5.70 -12.51 17.92
CA ARG A 175 6.97 -12.13 17.29
C ARG A 175 7.54 -13.32 16.50
N ALA A 176 7.92 -13.08 15.26
CA ALA A 176 8.55 -14.09 14.42
C ALA A 176 9.84 -14.58 15.09
N THR A 177 9.98 -15.89 15.21
CA THR A 177 11.23 -16.50 15.65
C THR A 177 12.19 -16.63 14.46
N THR A 178 13.48 -16.86 14.73
CA THR A 178 14.46 -17.09 13.66
C THR A 178 14.07 -18.26 12.73
N GLN A 179 13.35 -19.27 13.23
CA GLN A 179 12.85 -20.37 12.40
C GLN A 179 11.74 -19.96 11.43
N ASP A 180 10.89 -19.00 11.81
CA ASP A 180 9.81 -18.52 10.95
C ASP A 180 10.37 -17.74 9.75
N HIS A 181 11.47 -17.01 9.97
CA HIS A 181 12.19 -16.32 8.90
C HIS A 181 12.80 -17.28 7.85
N GLU A 182 13.24 -18.47 8.26
CA GLU A 182 13.79 -19.47 7.32
C GLU A 182 12.69 -20.16 6.49
N ARG A 183 11.51 -20.39 7.08
CA ARG A 183 10.36 -20.98 6.38
C ARG A 183 9.75 -20.03 5.35
N SER A 184 9.75 -18.73 5.67
CA SER A 184 9.39 -17.65 4.75
C SER A 184 10.39 -17.40 3.61
N GLY A 185 11.63 -17.89 3.72
CA GLY A 185 12.71 -17.57 2.77
C GLY A 185 12.84 -18.50 1.56
N THR A 186 12.12 -19.63 1.48
CA THR A 186 12.50 -20.73 0.56
C THR A 186 11.55 -21.05 -0.59
N ALA A 187 10.44 -20.32 -0.78
CA ALA A 187 9.42 -20.74 -1.76
C ALA A 187 9.60 -20.24 -3.22
N HIS A 188 10.54 -19.33 -3.54
CA HIS A 188 10.72 -18.84 -4.93
C HIS A 188 12.20 -18.61 -5.30
N GLY A 189 12.96 -19.70 -5.34
CA GLY A 189 14.21 -19.77 -6.12
C GLY A 189 13.90 -20.26 -7.55
N PRO A 190 14.33 -19.57 -8.61
CA PRO A 190 14.09 -19.97 -10.00
C PRO A 190 15.06 -21.09 -10.40
N ASP A 191 14.97 -22.28 -9.78
CA ASP A 191 15.79 -23.43 -10.18
C ASP A 191 15.29 -24.78 -9.61
N ALA A 192 13.97 -24.94 -9.46
CA ALA A 192 13.39 -26.26 -9.22
C ALA A 192 13.38 -27.05 -10.55
N LYS A 193 14.48 -27.77 -10.81
CA LYS A 193 14.52 -28.83 -11.83
C LYS A 193 13.29 -29.74 -11.67
N PRO A 194 12.60 -30.10 -12.77
CA PRO A 194 11.47 -31.02 -12.69
C PRO A 194 11.93 -32.36 -12.12
N SER A 195 11.37 -32.73 -10.97
CA SER A 195 11.48 -34.10 -10.45
C SER A 195 10.77 -35.06 -11.40
N PRO A 196 11.38 -36.22 -11.70
CA PRO A 196 10.84 -37.18 -12.65
C PRO A 196 9.58 -37.84 -12.08
N VAL A 197 8.55 -37.92 -12.92
CA VAL A 197 7.32 -38.66 -12.65
C VAL A 197 7.67 -40.15 -12.51
N PRO A 198 7.27 -40.84 -11.43
CA PRO A 198 7.36 -42.29 -11.37
C PRO A 198 6.35 -42.89 -12.36
N ASP A 199 6.90 -43.60 -13.34
CA ASP A 199 6.19 -44.44 -14.30
C ASP A 199 5.72 -45.71 -13.58
N ASP A 200 4.52 -45.68 -13.00
CA ASP A 200 3.88 -46.87 -12.44
C ASP A 200 2.78 -47.37 -13.38
N GLN A 201 3.19 -48.34 -14.20
CA GLN A 201 2.31 -49.26 -14.90
C GLN A 201 1.47 -50.07 -13.90
N VAL A 202 0.15 -49.89 -13.93
CA VAL A 202 -0.78 -50.91 -13.44
C VAL A 202 -1.75 -51.28 -14.55
N SER A 203 -1.58 -52.51 -15.03
CA SER A 203 -2.46 -53.20 -15.96
C SER A 203 -3.72 -53.71 -15.25
N MET A 204 -4.90 -53.29 -15.75
CA MET A 204 -6.15 -54.04 -16.06
C MET A 204 -6.77 -55.02 -15.02
N PRO A 205 -8.12 -55.10 -14.90
CA PRO A 205 -8.99 -55.70 -15.94
C PRO A 205 -10.36 -55.00 -16.18
N PRO A 206 -11.11 -55.40 -17.23
CA PRO A 206 -12.35 -54.77 -17.64
C PRO A 206 -13.58 -55.44 -16.99
N GLN A 207 -14.60 -54.69 -16.59
CA GLN A 207 -15.96 -55.22 -16.44
C GLN A 207 -17.05 -54.16 -16.70
N ASP A 208 -17.85 -54.48 -17.72
CA ASP A 208 -19.31 -54.39 -17.84
C ASP A 208 -20.05 -53.09 -17.46
N THR A 209 -20.50 -52.45 -18.55
CA THR A 209 -21.86 -51.92 -18.79
C THR A 209 -22.85 -51.99 -17.63
N THR A 210 -23.33 -50.83 -17.18
CA THR A 210 -24.74 -50.66 -16.83
C THR A 210 -25.22 -49.30 -17.31
N GLU A 211 -26.08 -49.39 -18.32
CA GLU A 211 -26.96 -48.39 -18.87
C GLU A 211 -27.84 -47.80 -17.76
N ASN A 212 -27.80 -46.49 -17.55
CA ASN A 212 -28.91 -45.79 -16.90
C ASN A 212 -29.02 -44.37 -17.46
N GLU A 213 -29.90 -44.23 -18.45
CA GLU A 213 -30.47 -42.96 -18.88
C GLU A 213 -31.28 -42.34 -17.73
N ALA A 214 -30.86 -41.16 -17.27
CA ALA A 214 -31.78 -40.20 -16.68
C ALA A 214 -31.29 -38.79 -17.03
N ALA A 215 -32.02 -38.19 -17.96
CA ALA A 215 -31.87 -36.83 -18.44
C ALA A 215 -31.95 -35.82 -17.28
N GLY A 216 -30.93 -34.97 -17.20
CA GLY A 216 -30.90 -33.77 -16.38
C GLY A 216 -29.94 -32.79 -17.04
N THR A 217 -30.50 -31.86 -17.81
CA THR A 217 -29.84 -30.82 -18.61
C THR A 217 -28.80 -30.07 -17.79
N ARG A 218 -27.52 -30.43 -17.94
CA ARG A 218 -26.38 -29.68 -17.41
C ARG A 218 -25.95 -28.70 -18.50
N GLY A 219 -26.06 -27.42 -18.18
CA GLY A 219 -25.64 -26.31 -19.03
C GLY A 219 -24.21 -26.54 -19.52
N ASP A 220 -24.11 -26.43 -20.83
CA ASP A 220 -22.92 -26.19 -21.63
C ASP A 220 -22.13 -25.01 -21.05
N TRP A 221 -21.17 -25.30 -20.16
CA TRP A 221 -20.09 -24.38 -19.83
C TRP A 221 -19.04 -24.59 -20.90
N GLY A 222 -19.24 -23.86 -22.00
CA GLY A 222 -18.30 -23.78 -23.10
C GLY A 222 -16.92 -23.40 -22.58
N ASP A 223 -15.94 -24.15 -23.07
CA ASP A 223 -14.69 -23.61 -23.58
C ASP A 223 -14.08 -22.51 -22.71
N ALA A 224 -13.36 -22.92 -21.66
CA ALA A 224 -12.33 -22.11 -21.05
C ALA A 224 -11.23 -21.91 -22.10
N GLY A 225 -11.45 -20.93 -22.98
CA GLY A 225 -10.41 -20.37 -23.82
C GLY A 225 -9.26 -19.91 -22.93
N ASP A 226 -8.04 -20.09 -23.42
CA ASP A 226 -6.83 -19.54 -22.83
C ASP A 226 -7.10 -18.11 -22.31
N PRO A 227 -6.65 -17.77 -21.08
CA PRO A 227 -6.70 -16.39 -20.62
C PRO A 227 -6.02 -15.52 -21.68
N PRO A 228 -6.65 -14.42 -22.12
CA PRO A 228 -6.05 -13.57 -23.14
C PRO A 228 -4.67 -13.16 -22.66
N ASP A 229 -3.65 -13.50 -23.45
CA ASP A 229 -2.31 -12.92 -23.36
C ASP A 229 -2.46 -11.41 -23.25
N SER A 230 -2.13 -10.89 -22.07
CA SER A 230 -1.73 -9.52 -21.79
C SER A 230 -2.56 -8.39 -22.45
N VAL A 231 -3.43 -7.76 -21.67
CA VAL A 231 -3.93 -6.39 -21.94
C VAL A 231 -2.78 -5.39 -21.67
N GLU A 232 -1.67 -5.51 -22.41
CA GLU A 232 -0.37 -4.89 -22.11
C GLU A 232 -0.19 -3.46 -22.67
N ASN A 233 -1.26 -2.82 -23.17
CA ASN A 233 -1.10 -1.62 -24.01
C ASN A 233 -1.79 -0.34 -23.53
N VAL A 234 -2.41 -0.33 -22.35
CA VAL A 234 -3.05 0.89 -21.84
C VAL A 234 -2.16 1.53 -20.78
N SER A 235 -1.60 2.69 -21.11
CA SER A 235 -0.76 3.43 -20.17
C SER A 235 -1.60 4.16 -19.12
N VAL A 236 -1.02 4.36 -17.92
CA VAL A 236 -1.64 5.16 -16.86
C VAL A 236 -1.98 6.58 -17.34
N ASP A 237 -1.18 7.14 -18.24
CA ASP A 237 -1.43 8.46 -18.82
C ASP A 237 -2.67 8.49 -19.74
N GLU A 238 -2.97 7.39 -20.45
CA GLU A 238 -4.20 7.26 -21.26
C GLU A 238 -5.44 7.14 -20.39
N ILE A 239 -5.36 6.35 -19.30
CA ILE A 239 -6.42 6.25 -18.30
C ILE A 239 -6.67 7.63 -17.67
N ARG A 240 -5.59 8.34 -17.29
CA ARG A 240 -5.65 9.71 -16.75
C ARG A 240 -6.31 10.68 -17.71
N ALA A 241 -5.95 10.63 -18.99
CA ALA A 241 -6.53 11.49 -20.02
C ALA A 241 -8.03 11.23 -20.22
N CYS A 242 -8.44 9.95 -20.21
CA CYS A 242 -9.85 9.57 -20.28
C CYS A 242 -10.64 10.08 -19.08
N LEU A 243 -10.17 9.83 -17.85
CA LEU A 243 -10.85 10.30 -16.64
C LEU A 243 -11.01 11.82 -16.61
N ASN A 244 -9.99 12.53 -17.08
CA ASN A 244 -10.01 13.98 -17.20
C ASN A 244 -11.03 14.50 -18.22
N GLU A 245 -11.23 13.78 -19.32
CA GLU A 245 -12.28 14.05 -20.32
C GLU A 245 -13.66 13.82 -19.69
N GLN A 246 -13.86 12.65 -19.08
CA GLN A 246 -15.16 12.24 -18.54
C GLN A 246 -15.65 13.10 -17.39
N VAL A 247 -14.79 13.41 -16.43
CA VAL A 247 -15.17 14.28 -15.29
C VAL A 247 -15.47 15.70 -15.76
N ALA A 248 -14.77 16.19 -16.79
CA ALA A 248 -15.07 17.49 -17.37
C ALA A 248 -16.44 17.51 -18.07
N ASP A 249 -16.80 16.42 -18.76
CA ASP A 249 -18.10 16.30 -19.41
C ASP A 249 -19.25 16.18 -18.40
N ALA A 250 -19.07 15.42 -17.32
CA ALA A 250 -20.04 15.35 -16.23
C ALA A 250 -20.30 16.73 -15.59
N ALA A 251 -19.25 17.52 -15.35
CA ALA A 251 -19.37 18.88 -14.81
C ALA A 251 -20.18 19.82 -15.74
N ARG A 252 -20.03 19.66 -17.06
CA ARG A 252 -20.81 20.43 -18.06
C ARG A 252 -22.28 20.06 -18.06
N GLN A 253 -22.60 18.79 -17.84
CA GLN A 253 -23.98 18.30 -17.84
C GLN A 253 -24.74 18.68 -16.55
N GLY A 254 -24.05 18.80 -15.41
CA GLY A 254 -24.64 19.18 -14.13
C GLY A 254 -24.92 20.68 -13.96
N THR A 255 -24.39 21.54 -14.85
CA THR A 255 -24.53 22.99 -14.74
C THR A 255 -25.60 23.49 -15.71
N GLU A 256 -26.87 23.46 -15.30
CA GLU A 256 -27.96 24.15 -16.02
C GLU A 256 -27.68 25.67 -16.05
N GLU A 257 -27.31 26.20 -17.23
CA GLU A 257 -27.27 27.63 -17.59
C GLU A 257 -26.75 28.59 -16.51
N GLY A 258 -25.52 28.40 -16.03
CA GLY A 258 -24.78 29.37 -15.21
C GLY A 258 -23.35 29.51 -15.73
N GLU A 259 -22.85 30.75 -15.78
CA GLU A 259 -21.57 31.17 -16.38
C GLU A 259 -20.44 30.13 -16.45
N PRO A 260 -19.73 30.02 -17.60
CA PRO A 260 -18.60 29.13 -17.74
C PRO A 260 -17.44 29.60 -16.85
N THR A 261 -17.23 28.94 -15.71
CA THR A 261 -15.95 29.08 -15.01
C THR A 261 -14.88 28.41 -15.86
N PRO A 262 -13.75 29.10 -16.14
CA PRO A 262 -12.63 28.50 -16.85
C PRO A 262 -11.95 27.51 -15.92
N ASP A 263 -12.38 26.25 -15.99
CA ASP A 263 -11.87 25.16 -15.17
C ASP A 263 -10.61 24.57 -15.82
N GLU A 264 -9.49 25.26 -15.61
CA GLU A 264 -8.13 24.72 -15.80
C GLU A 264 -7.65 23.96 -14.54
N GLY A 265 -8.57 23.48 -13.70
CA GLY A 265 -8.24 22.69 -12.51
C GLY A 265 -7.51 21.40 -12.88
N SER A 266 -6.55 20.99 -12.05
CA SER A 266 -5.89 19.69 -12.18
C SER A 266 -6.93 18.56 -12.08
N LEU A 267 -6.64 17.39 -12.67
CA LEU A 267 -7.52 16.23 -12.59
C LEU A 267 -7.93 15.93 -11.13
N GLY A 268 -6.99 16.03 -10.18
CA GLY A 268 -7.29 15.79 -8.76
C GLY A 268 -8.32 16.76 -8.17
N GLN A 269 -8.29 18.05 -8.54
CA GLN A 269 -9.30 19.01 -8.08
C GLN A 269 -10.68 18.70 -8.65
N ARG A 270 -10.75 18.45 -9.97
CA ARG A 270 -12.01 18.07 -10.63
C ARG A 270 -12.56 16.74 -10.11
N TRP A 271 -11.70 15.75 -9.90
CA TRP A 271 -12.07 14.46 -9.34
C TRP A 271 -12.68 14.61 -7.94
N ARG A 272 -12.04 15.39 -7.05
CA ARG A 272 -12.57 15.64 -5.70
C ARG A 272 -13.86 16.45 -5.70
N ALA A 273 -14.05 17.36 -6.66
CA ALA A 273 -15.26 18.16 -6.79
C ALA A 273 -16.44 17.39 -7.39
N ALA A 274 -16.17 16.41 -8.25
CA ALA A 274 -17.19 15.53 -8.82
C ALA A 274 -17.88 14.71 -7.73
N ASP A 275 -19.20 14.55 -7.83
CA ASP A 275 -19.93 13.64 -6.94
C ASP A 275 -19.59 12.17 -7.23
N ARG A 276 -20.01 11.28 -6.31
CA ARG A 276 -19.70 9.85 -6.40
C ARG A 276 -20.26 9.21 -7.68
N ALA A 277 -21.46 9.58 -8.12
CA ALA A 277 -22.08 8.99 -9.30
C ALA A 277 -21.33 9.39 -10.58
N ALA A 278 -20.88 10.64 -10.67
CA ALA A 278 -20.05 11.12 -11.78
C ALA A 278 -18.69 10.41 -11.83
N ARG A 279 -18.07 10.12 -10.68
CA ARG A 279 -16.81 9.35 -10.62
C ARG A 279 -16.99 7.90 -11.04
N GLU A 280 -18.02 7.23 -10.53
CA GLU A 280 -18.33 5.83 -10.89
C GLU A 280 -18.62 5.72 -12.40
N ALA A 281 -19.42 6.63 -12.96
CA ALA A 281 -19.68 6.66 -14.41
C ALA A 281 -18.40 6.91 -15.23
N ALA A 282 -17.52 7.81 -14.79
CA ALA A 282 -16.24 8.05 -15.47
C ALA A 282 -15.32 6.82 -15.45
N ILE A 283 -15.30 6.08 -14.34
CA ILE A 283 -14.55 4.81 -14.22
C ILE A 283 -15.11 3.79 -15.21
N GLU A 284 -16.42 3.56 -15.21
CA GLU A 284 -17.07 2.59 -16.10
C GLU A 284 -16.86 2.93 -17.58
N GLU A 285 -17.00 4.19 -17.97
CA GLU A 285 -16.78 4.62 -19.36
C GLU A 285 -15.32 4.46 -19.80
N CYS A 286 -14.36 4.78 -18.93
CA CYS A 286 -12.95 4.59 -19.25
C CYS A 286 -12.56 3.11 -19.29
N ALA A 287 -13.09 2.30 -18.37
CA ALA A 287 -12.91 0.85 -18.37
C ALA A 287 -13.42 0.24 -19.68
N GLN A 288 -14.64 0.60 -20.08
CA GLN A 288 -15.23 0.18 -21.36
C GLN A 288 -14.43 0.67 -22.57
N ARG A 289 -13.93 1.91 -22.56
CA ARG A 289 -13.17 2.49 -23.67
C ARG A 289 -11.87 1.73 -23.95
N PHE A 290 -11.23 1.25 -22.90
CA PHE A 290 -9.94 0.55 -22.99
C PHE A 290 -10.07 -0.97 -22.94
N ASP A 291 -11.29 -1.50 -22.82
CA ASP A 291 -11.56 -2.93 -22.65
C ASP A 291 -10.77 -3.52 -21.45
N ILE A 292 -10.77 -2.78 -20.34
CA ILE A 292 -10.12 -3.14 -19.08
C ILE A 292 -11.14 -3.23 -17.95
N ASP A 293 -10.77 -3.90 -16.86
CA ASP A 293 -11.60 -3.95 -15.67
C ASP A 293 -11.67 -2.58 -14.98
N ALA A 294 -12.84 -2.24 -14.43
CA ALA A 294 -13.05 -0.99 -13.68
C ALA A 294 -12.11 -0.86 -12.47
N THR A 295 -11.75 -1.98 -11.84
CA THR A 295 -10.79 -2.00 -10.73
C THR A 295 -9.39 -1.52 -11.14
N MET A 296 -8.95 -1.81 -12.37
CA MET A 296 -7.66 -1.31 -12.86
C MET A 296 -7.66 0.20 -13.07
N VAL A 297 -8.80 0.77 -13.47
CA VAL A 297 -8.97 2.24 -13.56
C VAL A 297 -8.97 2.87 -12.17
N ASP A 298 -9.60 2.23 -11.19
CA ASP A 298 -9.64 2.67 -9.80
C ASP A 298 -8.25 2.66 -9.13
N GLU A 299 -7.48 1.58 -9.32
CA GLU A 299 -6.08 1.50 -8.85
C GLU A 299 -5.18 2.59 -9.46
N ALA A 300 -5.39 2.91 -10.74
CA ALA A 300 -4.69 4.01 -11.40
C ALA A 300 -5.03 5.36 -10.73
N ILE A 301 -6.28 5.58 -10.33
CA ILE A 301 -6.70 6.81 -9.62
C ILE A 301 -6.01 6.93 -8.25
N VAL A 302 -5.92 5.83 -7.49
CA VAL A 302 -5.24 5.83 -6.18
C VAL A 302 -3.76 6.21 -6.36
N THR A 303 -3.08 5.59 -7.31
CA THR A 303 -1.67 5.90 -7.63
C THR A 303 -1.49 7.37 -8.05
N LEU A 304 -2.47 7.92 -8.78
CA LEU A 304 -2.49 9.32 -9.19
C LEU A 304 -2.66 10.28 -8.01
N ALA A 305 -3.53 9.95 -7.05
CA ALA A 305 -3.75 10.75 -5.84
C ALA A 305 -2.45 10.90 -5.03
N GLU A 306 -1.76 9.79 -4.79
CA GLU A 306 -0.47 9.78 -4.08
C GLU A 306 0.62 10.58 -4.82
N SER A 307 0.60 10.57 -6.16
CA SER A 307 1.56 11.34 -6.95
C SER A 307 1.35 12.86 -6.85
N MET A 308 0.09 13.31 -6.72
CA MET A 308 -0.26 14.72 -6.65
C MET A 308 0.08 15.33 -5.28
N GLU A 309 -0.11 14.58 -4.19
CA GLU A 309 0.28 15.01 -2.85
C GLU A 309 1.78 15.24 -2.72
N ARG A 310 2.59 14.44 -3.43
CA ARG A 310 4.05 14.61 -3.47
C ARG A 310 4.49 15.89 -4.17
N THR A 311 3.78 16.32 -5.22
CA THR A 311 4.14 17.54 -5.97
C THR A 311 3.80 18.84 -5.22
N GLU A 312 2.76 18.85 -4.40
CA GLU A 312 2.36 20.06 -3.65
C GLU A 312 3.33 20.35 -2.50
N SER A 313 3.95 19.33 -1.92
CA SER A 313 4.91 19.48 -0.82
C SER A 313 6.31 19.98 -1.24
N THR A 314 6.62 20.06 -2.54
CA THR A 314 7.99 20.34 -3.01
C THR A 314 8.23 21.82 -3.37
N ASP A 315 7.18 22.63 -3.52
CA ASP A 315 7.30 24.04 -3.95
C ASP A 315 7.46 25.06 -2.79
N GLU A 316 7.46 24.64 -1.52
CA GLU A 316 7.59 25.54 -0.36
C GLU A 316 9.02 25.76 0.17
N ALA A 317 10.07 25.19 -0.44
CA ALA A 317 11.42 25.16 0.17
C ALA A 317 12.54 25.93 -0.56
N GLU A 318 12.26 26.76 -1.58
CA GLU A 318 13.26 27.69 -2.13
C GLU A 318 12.71 29.12 -2.21
N GLU A 319 12.62 29.81 -1.06
CA GLU A 319 12.82 31.25 -1.08
C GLU A 319 14.27 31.50 -1.54
N PRO A 320 14.51 32.14 -2.71
CA PRO A 320 15.87 32.51 -3.08
C PRO A 320 16.35 33.53 -2.05
N ALA A 321 17.29 33.11 -1.21
CA ALA A 321 17.99 33.99 -0.28
C ALA A 321 18.38 35.28 -1.02
N THR A 322 17.67 36.36 -0.73
CA THR A 322 17.96 37.67 -1.29
C THR A 322 19.39 38.03 -0.91
N VAL A 323 20.25 38.10 -1.93
CA VAL A 323 21.63 38.60 -1.86
C VAL A 323 21.57 40.10 -1.51
N ARG A 324 21.37 40.41 -0.23
CA ARG A 324 21.49 41.75 0.36
C ARG A 324 22.05 41.62 1.76
N ASP A 325 23.34 41.30 1.89
CA ASP A 325 24.19 41.73 3.02
C ASP A 325 25.66 41.25 2.89
N ALA A 326 26.32 41.57 1.78
CA ALA A 326 27.75 41.27 1.59
C ALA A 326 28.65 42.52 1.42
N LEU A 327 28.23 43.69 1.94
CA LEU A 327 29.03 44.92 1.90
C LEU A 327 28.95 45.70 3.22
N ALA A 328 29.55 45.17 4.29
CA ALA A 328 29.70 45.95 5.54
C ALA A 328 30.99 45.71 6.34
N TRP A 329 32.02 45.06 5.80
CA TRP A 329 33.23 44.75 6.58
C TRP A 329 34.52 45.07 5.82
N THR A 330 34.83 46.36 5.66
CA THR A 330 36.23 46.84 5.61
C THR A 330 36.30 48.36 5.75
N ILE A 331 36.48 48.87 6.97
CA ILE A 331 37.09 50.19 7.18
C ILE A 331 38.27 49.98 8.14
N PRO A 332 39.52 50.10 7.68
CA PRO A 332 40.68 50.09 8.56
C PRO A 332 40.75 51.41 9.35
N ALA A 333 40.89 51.29 10.67
CA ALA A 333 41.12 52.41 11.57
C ALA A 333 42.50 53.04 11.33
N VAL A 334 42.54 54.35 11.11
CA VAL A 334 43.76 55.16 11.08
C VAL A 334 44.15 55.52 12.51
N PRO A 335 45.39 55.26 12.98
CA PRO A 335 45.84 55.75 14.27
C PRO A 335 46.22 57.23 14.18
N LEU A 336 45.58 58.07 15.00
CA LEU A 336 46.05 59.42 15.29
C LEU A 336 47.16 59.34 16.34
N ASN A 337 48.35 59.74 15.93
CA ASN A 337 49.51 59.96 16.79
C ASN A 337 49.50 61.42 17.26
N SER A 338 49.67 61.61 18.58
CA SER A 338 50.17 62.78 19.33
C SER A 338 49.68 64.19 19.01
#